data_AF-A0AAD8DAA0-F1
#
_entry.id   AF-A0AAD8DAA0-F1
#
_cell.length_a   1.000
_cell.length_b   1.000
_cell.length_c   1.000
_cell.angle_alpha   90.00
_cell.angle_beta   90.00
_cell.angle_gamma   90.00
#
_symmetry.space_group_name_H-M   'P 1'
#
loop_
_entity.id
_entity.type
_entity.pdbx_description
1 polymer ?
#
loop_
_entity_poly.entity_id
_entity_poly.type
_entity_poly.pdbx_seq_one_letter_code
_entity_poly.pdbx_strand_id
1 'polypeptide(L)'
;MLLVQSTGSDEALRLNASNEKLSTNIKEIAGMDNKGNGSADTKNPVENGQLPDPAHWAVSDVVNYFKAAGFDEQACAFQDQEIDGKSLLLMTRNDVLTGLSIKLGPALKMYEYHVKPLQTQHLKKNTW
;
A
#
# COMPACT_ATOMS: atom_id res chain seq x y z
N MET A 1 -16.06 -45.04 37.52
CA MET A 1 -14.71 -44.45 37.46
C MET A 1 -14.33 -44.32 36.00
N LEU A 2 -14.27 -43.09 35.47
CA LEU A 2 -13.48 -42.78 34.29
C LEU A 2 -13.08 -41.31 34.38
N LEU A 3 -11.77 -41.09 34.45
CA LEU A 3 -11.09 -39.81 34.62
C LEU A 3 -10.92 -39.20 33.22
N VAL A 4 -11.62 -38.10 32.91
CA VAL A 4 -11.31 -37.30 31.72
C VAL A 4 -10.18 -36.34 32.11
N GLN A 5 -8.97 -36.60 31.62
CA GLN A 5 -7.85 -35.69 31.79
C GLN A 5 -7.99 -34.52 30.81
N SER A 6 -8.03 -33.31 31.36
CA SER A 6 -8.05 -32.05 30.63
C SER A 6 -6.64 -31.75 30.09
N THR A 7 -6.47 -31.72 28.78
CA THR A 7 -5.21 -31.33 28.11
C THR A 7 -5.43 -30.03 27.34
N GLY A 8 -5.64 -28.94 28.09
CA GLY A 8 -5.81 -27.58 27.52
C GLY A 8 -4.61 -26.65 27.69
N SER A 9 -3.52 -27.09 28.34
CA SER A 9 -2.40 -26.20 28.69
C SER A 9 -1.20 -26.27 27.75
N ASP A 10 -0.96 -27.39 27.07
CA ASP A 10 0.29 -27.58 26.30
C ASP A 10 0.26 -26.91 24.92
N GLU A 11 -0.90 -26.80 24.28
CA GLU A 11 -1.03 -26.16 22.96
C GLU A 11 -0.85 -24.64 23.04
N ALA A 12 -1.43 -24.01 24.07
CA ALA A 12 -1.33 -22.56 24.29
C ALA A 12 0.12 -22.11 24.56
N LEU A 13 0.91 -22.93 25.26
CA LEU A 13 2.33 -22.67 25.48
C LEU A 13 3.15 -22.76 24.18
N ARG A 14 2.82 -23.70 23.29
CA ARG A 14 3.52 -23.88 22.00
C ARG A 14 3.23 -22.73 21.02
N LEU A 15 2.00 -22.21 21.02
CA LEU A 15 1.61 -21.04 20.22
C LEU A 15 2.34 -19.77 20.69
N ASN A 16 2.44 -19.56 22.01
CA ASN A 16 3.15 -18.40 22.56
C ASN A 16 4.65 -18.42 22.22
N ALA A 17 5.30 -19.59 22.34
CA ALA A 17 6.71 -19.75 22.00
C ALA A 17 6.99 -19.49 20.50
N SER A 18 6.07 -19.87 19.61
CA SER A 18 6.18 -19.60 18.17
C SER A 18 6.08 -18.10 17.86
N ASN A 19 5.18 -17.38 18.54
CA ASN A 19 4.98 -15.94 18.35
C ASN A 19 6.19 -15.12 18.86
N GLU A 20 6.78 -15.50 20.00
CA GLU A 20 8.02 -14.89 20.50
C GLU A 20 9.21 -15.12 19.55
N LYS A 21 9.29 -16.31 18.94
CA LYS A 21 10.34 -16.64 17.97
C LYS A 21 10.21 -15.82 16.67
N LEU A 22 8.98 -15.59 16.19
CA LEU A 22 8.72 -14.71 15.04
C LEU A 22 9.07 -13.24 15.36
N SER A 23 8.76 -12.77 16.57
CA SER A 23 9.08 -11.41 17.05
C SER A 23 10.59 -11.15 17.07
N THR A 24 11.39 -12.15 17.45
CA THR A 24 12.85 -12.03 17.53
C THR A 24 13.47 -11.91 16.13
N ASN A 25 12.99 -12.68 15.14
CA ASN A 25 13.48 -12.64 13.77
C ASN A 25 13.19 -11.30 13.05
N ILE A 26 12.11 -10.61 13.40
CA ILE A 26 11.77 -9.31 12.80
C ILE A 26 12.73 -8.20 13.27
N LYS A 27 13.25 -8.29 14.50
CA LYS A 27 14.15 -7.28 15.07
C LYS A 27 15.57 -7.31 14.46
N GLU A 28 15.99 -8.43 13.88
CA GLU A 28 17.33 -8.60 13.31
C GLU A 28 17.47 -8.01 11.89
N ILE A 29 16.36 -7.71 11.21
CA ILE A 29 16.35 -7.21 9.82
C ILE A 29 16.47 -5.66 9.78
N ALA A 30 16.32 -4.98 10.92
CA ALA A 30 16.19 -3.51 11.01
C ALA A 30 17.51 -2.76 11.25
N GLY A 31 18.66 -3.28 10.81
CA GLY A 31 19.97 -2.68 11.09
C GLY A 31 20.95 -2.68 9.94
N MET A 32 20.72 -1.89 8.88
CA MET A 32 21.77 -1.52 7.91
C MET A 32 21.53 -0.10 7.38
N ASP A 33 22.41 0.83 7.77
CA ASP A 33 22.49 2.22 7.34
C ASP A 33 23.39 2.44 6.11
N ASN A 34 22.75 2.94 5.06
CA ASN A 34 23.11 4.03 4.12
C ASN A 34 24.55 4.19 3.56
N LYS A 35 24.67 4.15 2.21
CA LYS A 35 25.37 5.21 1.44
C LYS A 35 25.08 5.16 -0.07
N GLY A 36 24.38 6.17 -0.58
CA GLY A 36 24.21 6.40 -2.02
C GLY A 36 23.42 7.68 -2.29
N ASN A 37 24.15 8.75 -2.52
CA ASN A 37 23.69 10.12 -2.77
C ASN A 37 23.06 10.31 -4.16
N GLY A 38 21.88 10.90 -4.20
CA GLY A 38 21.23 11.38 -5.43
C GLY A 38 20.15 12.39 -5.06
N SER A 39 20.56 13.65 -4.93
CA SER A 39 19.70 14.79 -4.62
C SER A 39 18.69 15.01 -5.74
N ALA A 40 17.40 14.85 -5.42
CA ALA A 40 16.30 15.53 -6.07
C ALA A 40 15.30 15.86 -4.96
N ASP A 41 15.00 17.15 -4.78
CA ASP A 41 14.15 17.72 -3.74
C ASP A 41 12.83 16.95 -3.53
N THR A 42 12.80 16.06 -2.54
CA THR A 42 11.57 15.54 -1.95
C THR A 42 11.01 16.61 -1.02
N LYS A 43 10.30 17.57 -1.63
CA LYS A 43 9.30 18.37 -0.93
C LYS A 43 8.25 17.40 -0.39
N ASN A 44 8.43 16.97 0.85
CA ASN A 44 7.37 16.34 1.65
C ASN A 44 6.39 17.44 2.06
N PRO A 45 5.15 17.51 1.53
CA PRO A 45 4.15 18.39 2.08
C PRO A 45 3.25 17.52 2.96
N VAL A 46 3.73 17.19 4.17
CA VAL A 46 2.83 16.74 5.23
C VAL A 46 2.51 17.96 6.08
N GLU A 47 1.77 18.89 5.49
CA GLU A 47 1.02 19.87 6.27
C GLU A 47 -0.28 19.16 6.69
N ASN A 48 -0.38 18.82 7.97
CA ASN A 48 -1.58 18.31 8.65
C ASN A 48 -2.00 16.84 8.42
N GLY A 49 -1.11 15.97 7.93
CA GLY A 49 -1.40 14.53 7.82
C GLY A 49 -2.39 14.16 6.70
N GLN A 50 -2.77 15.13 5.86
CA GLN A 50 -3.64 14.92 4.72
C GLN A 50 -2.81 14.87 3.44
N LEU A 51 -2.98 13.81 2.64
CA LEU A 51 -2.33 13.71 1.34
C LEU A 51 -2.74 14.90 0.44
N PRO A 52 -1.79 15.47 -0.32
CA PRO A 52 -2.09 16.53 -1.30
C PRO A 52 -3.12 16.04 -2.31
N ASP A 53 -3.92 16.97 -2.85
CA ASP A 53 -4.96 16.62 -3.83
C ASP A 53 -4.35 15.89 -5.06
N PRO A 54 -4.85 14.70 -5.43
CA PRO A 54 -4.36 13.97 -6.58
C PRO A 54 -4.41 14.74 -7.90
N ALA A 55 -5.25 15.76 -8.04
CA ALA A 55 -5.30 16.56 -9.27
C ALA A 55 -3.98 17.29 -9.61
N HIS A 56 -3.05 17.37 -8.66
CA HIS A 56 -1.73 17.97 -8.84
C HIS A 56 -0.58 16.95 -8.85
N TRP A 57 -0.87 15.66 -8.76
CA TRP A 57 0.14 14.61 -8.77
C TRP A 57 0.74 14.45 -10.17
N ALA A 58 2.07 14.45 -10.24
CA ALA A 58 2.80 13.98 -11.41
C ALA A 58 2.77 12.44 -11.46
N VAL A 59 3.24 11.86 -12.57
CA VAL A 59 3.38 10.39 -12.72
C VAL A 59 4.20 9.80 -11.57
N SER A 60 5.29 10.45 -11.18
CA SER A 60 6.13 10.00 -10.05
C SER A 60 5.38 9.94 -8.73
N ASP A 61 4.46 10.87 -8.49
CA ASP A 61 3.67 10.91 -7.25
C ASP A 61 2.66 9.76 -7.21
N VAL A 62 2.01 9.46 -8.35
CA VAL A 62 1.12 8.29 -8.51
C VAL A 62 1.89 7.00 -8.24
N VAL A 63 3.06 6.84 -8.85
CA VAL A 63 3.93 5.67 -8.67
C VAL A 63 4.36 5.53 -7.21
N ASN A 64 4.83 6.60 -6.59
CA ASN A 64 5.27 6.60 -5.20
C ASN A 64 4.13 6.29 -4.23
N TYR A 65 2.93 6.80 -4.50
CA TYR A 65 1.73 6.50 -3.72
C TYR A 65 1.42 5.00 -3.72
N PHE A 66 1.40 4.37 -4.91
CA PHE A 66 1.08 2.94 -4.99
C PHE A 66 2.20 2.04 -4.45
N LYS A 67 3.47 2.44 -4.55
CA LYS A 67 4.58 1.79 -3.84
C LYS A 67 4.36 1.86 -2.32
N ALA A 68 4.11 3.05 -1.78
CA ALA A 68 3.85 3.23 -0.36
C ALA A 68 2.60 2.47 0.14
N ALA A 69 1.64 2.21 -0.75
CA ALA A 69 0.47 1.38 -0.47
C ALA A 69 0.72 -0.14 -0.56
N GLY A 70 1.96 -0.58 -0.85
CA GLY A 70 2.35 -1.99 -0.94
C GLY A 70 2.14 -2.64 -2.31
N PHE A 71 2.04 -1.84 -3.37
CA PHE A 71 1.89 -2.30 -4.76
C PHE A 71 3.15 -2.02 -5.59
N ASP A 72 4.34 -2.23 -5.02
CA ASP A 72 5.62 -1.90 -5.66
C ASP A 72 5.79 -2.52 -7.05
N GLU A 73 5.42 -3.79 -7.20
CA GLU A 73 5.48 -4.52 -8.47
C GLU A 73 4.49 -3.97 -9.50
N GLN A 74 3.34 -3.46 -9.08
CA GLN A 74 2.30 -2.97 -9.98
C GLN A 74 2.45 -1.48 -10.31
N ALA A 75 3.16 -0.72 -9.47
CA ALA A 75 3.33 0.72 -9.63
C ALA A 75 4.05 1.09 -10.93
N CYS A 76 4.91 0.22 -11.48
CA CYS A 76 5.55 0.46 -12.77
C CYS A 76 4.55 0.59 -13.93
N ALA A 77 3.39 -0.08 -13.88
CA ALA A 77 2.38 0.03 -14.94
C ALA A 77 1.83 1.46 -15.05
N PHE A 78 1.74 2.20 -13.94
CA PHE A 78 1.33 3.61 -13.96
C PHE A 78 2.43 4.50 -14.57
N GLN A 79 3.70 4.15 -14.35
CA GLN A 79 4.82 4.84 -14.97
C GLN A 79 4.87 4.60 -16.48
N ASP A 80 4.72 3.34 -16.91
CA ASP A 80 4.81 2.93 -18.31
C ASP A 80 3.66 3.50 -19.16
N GLN A 81 2.49 3.66 -18.55
CA GLN A 81 1.32 4.27 -19.18
C GLN A 81 1.24 5.80 -18.97
N GLU A 82 2.27 6.39 -18.35
CA GLU A 82 2.36 7.84 -18.08
C GLU A 82 1.13 8.40 -17.32
N ILE A 83 0.59 7.61 -16.38
CA ILE A 83 -0.59 7.97 -15.61
C ILE A 83 -0.24 9.03 -14.56
N ASP A 84 -0.60 10.28 -14.86
CA ASP A 84 -0.57 11.38 -13.89
C ASP A 84 -1.84 11.38 -13.02
N GLY A 85 -1.88 12.29 -12.04
CA GLY A 85 -2.98 12.38 -11.10
C GLY A 85 -4.32 12.71 -11.73
N LYS A 86 -4.36 13.56 -12.77
CA LYS A 86 -5.60 13.87 -13.48
C LYS A 86 -6.13 12.66 -14.23
N SER A 87 -5.24 11.93 -14.91
CA SER A 87 -5.58 10.70 -15.61
C SER A 87 -6.09 9.65 -14.63
N LEU A 88 -5.42 9.47 -13.48
CA LEU A 88 -5.86 8.59 -12.40
C LEU A 88 -7.28 8.90 -11.90
N LEU A 89 -7.59 10.19 -11.72
CA LEU A 89 -8.92 10.64 -11.29
C LEU A 89 -10.02 10.41 -12.34
N LEU A 90 -9.65 10.22 -13.60
CA LEU A 90 -10.57 9.93 -14.71
C LEU A 90 -10.64 8.44 -15.08
N MET A 91 -9.72 7.62 -14.57
CA MET A 91 -9.71 6.18 -14.86
C MET A 91 -11.03 5.54 -14.46
N THR A 92 -11.60 4.79 -15.40
CA THR A 92 -12.73 3.91 -15.15
C THR A 92 -12.26 2.62 -14.48
N ARG A 93 -13.23 1.85 -13.98
CA ARG A 93 -12.97 0.49 -13.48
C ARG A 93 -12.25 -0.38 -14.52
N ASN A 94 -12.66 -0.30 -15.79
CA ASN A 94 -12.10 -1.15 -16.84
C ASN A 94 -10.65 -0.78 -17.17
N ASP A 95 -10.31 0.51 -17.11
CA ASP A 95 -8.94 0.98 -17.34
C ASP A 95 -7.98 0.36 -16.32
N VAL A 96 -8.39 0.29 -15.05
CA VAL A 96 -7.58 -0.33 -13.99
C VAL A 96 -7.56 -1.85 -14.11
N LEU A 97 -8.72 -2.49 -14.33
CA LEU A 97 -8.81 -3.95 -14.32
C LEU A 97 -8.21 -4.62 -15.56
N THR A 98 -8.19 -3.93 -16.70
CA THR A 98 -7.73 -4.52 -17.97
C THR A 98 -6.72 -3.66 -18.73
N GLY A 99 -6.72 -2.34 -18.56
CA GLY A 99 -5.84 -1.44 -19.32
C GLY A 99 -4.39 -1.45 -18.86
N LEU A 100 -4.12 -1.67 -17.57
CA LEU A 100 -2.77 -1.62 -17.00
C LEU A 100 -1.98 -2.94 -17.10
N SER A 101 -2.56 -4.00 -17.69
CA SER A 101 -1.94 -5.35 -17.75
C SER A 101 -1.49 -5.91 -16.38
N ILE A 102 -2.18 -5.52 -15.30
CA ILE A 102 -1.96 -6.01 -13.94
C ILE A 102 -2.84 -7.26 -13.70
N LYS A 103 -2.35 -8.23 -12.90
CA LYS A 103 -3.15 -9.39 -12.48
C LYS A 103 -4.45 -8.94 -11.80
N LEU A 104 -5.56 -9.61 -12.10
CA LEU A 104 -6.90 -9.22 -11.66
C LEU A 104 -7.02 -8.98 -10.15
N GLY A 105 -6.43 -9.85 -9.32
CA GLY A 105 -6.48 -9.74 -7.85
C GLY A 105 -5.93 -8.40 -7.33
N PRO A 106 -4.64 -8.08 -7.59
CA PRO A 106 -4.07 -6.77 -7.30
C PRO A 106 -4.84 -5.61 -7.94
N ALA A 107 -5.24 -5.71 -9.22
CA ALA A 107 -5.96 -4.63 -9.91
C ALA A 107 -7.31 -4.28 -9.22
N LEU A 108 -8.06 -5.29 -8.77
CA LEU A 108 -9.28 -5.09 -7.98
C LEU A 108 -9.01 -4.35 -6.68
N LYS A 109 -7.93 -4.71 -5.97
CA LYS A 109 -7.56 -4.03 -4.72
C LYS A 109 -7.17 -2.57 -4.97
N MET A 110 -6.37 -2.31 -6.01
CA MET A 110 -5.97 -0.95 -6.37
C MET A 110 -7.18 -0.09 -6.72
N TYR A 111 -8.14 -0.63 -7.49
CA TYR A 111 -9.34 0.13 -7.83
C TYR A 111 -10.22 0.43 -6.60
N GLU A 112 -10.61 -0.60 -5.83
CA GLU A 112 -11.60 -0.44 -4.75
C GLU A 112 -11.05 0.31 -3.53
N TYR A 113 -9.77 0.13 -3.20
CA TYR A 113 -9.18 0.70 -1.98
C TYR A 113 -8.36 1.97 -2.21
N HIS A 114 -8.00 2.30 -3.45
CA HIS A 114 -7.17 3.48 -3.74
C HIS A 114 -7.80 4.40 -4.78
N VAL A 115 -7.95 3.95 -6.02
CA VAL A 115 -8.42 4.82 -7.13
C VAL A 115 -9.79 5.42 -6.81
N LYS A 116 -10.77 4.57 -6.47
CA LYS A 116 -12.14 5.01 -6.18
C LYS A 116 -12.24 5.91 -4.94
N PRO A 117 -11.54 5.61 -3.81
CA PRO A 117 -11.45 6.56 -2.69
C PRO A 117 -10.83 7.91 -3.05
N LEU A 118 -9.73 7.94 -3.82
CA LEU A 118 -9.09 9.18 -4.27
C LEU A 118 -10.04 10.02 -5.13
N GLN A 119 -10.76 9.38 -6.06
CA GLN A 119 -11.80 10.03 -6.87
C GLN A 119 -12.92 10.60 -6.01
N THR A 120 -13.44 9.81 -5.07
CA THR A 120 -14.53 10.23 -4.18
C THR A 120 -14.12 11.42 -3.30
N GLN A 121 -12.89 11.40 -2.78
CA GLN A 121 -12.34 12.49 -1.97
C GLN A 121 -12.19 13.78 -2.79
N HIS A 122 -11.68 13.69 -4.02
CA HIS A 122 -11.51 14.83 -4.90
C HIS A 122 -12.85 15.50 -5.25
N LEU A 123 -13.87 14.71 -5.60
CA LEU A 123 -15.21 15.25 -5.87
C LEU A 123 -15.79 16.00 -4.68
N LYS A 124 -15.61 15.47 -3.45
CA LYS A 124 -16.10 16.13 -2.23
C LYS A 124 -15.42 17.48 -1.99
N LYS A 125 -14.11 17.58 -2.22
CA LYS A 125 -13.34 18.82 -2.06
C LYS A 125 -13.73 19.91 -3.06
N ASN A 126 -14.23 19.56 -4.24
CA ASN A 126 -14.59 20.51 -5.29
C ASN A 126 -16.06 20.95 -5.26
N THR A 127 -16.88 20.40 -4.36
CA THR A 127 -18.33 20.67 -4.33
C THR A 127 -18.72 21.65 -3.22
N TRP A 128 -17.82 22.04 -2.32
CA TRP A 128 -18.09 22.93 -1.18
C TRP A 128 -16.90 23.85 -0.89
#